data_AF-A0A645GV27-F1
#
_entry.id   AF-A0A645GV27-F1
#
_cell.length_a   1.000
_cell.length_b   1.000
_cell.length_c   1.000
_cell.angle_alpha   90.00
_cell.angle_beta   90.00
_cell.angle_gamma   90.00
#
_symmetry.space_group_name_H-M   'P 1'
#
loop_
_entity.id
_entity.type
_entity.pdbx_description
1 polymer ?
#
loop_
_entity_poly.entity_id
_entity_poly.type
_entity_poly.pdbx_seq_one_letter_code
_entity_poly.pdbx_strand_id
1 'polypeptide(L)'
;MGETLPLVISTEKNMPAPMTALGVTVTGLCEKKDLLVGRAEKGNLLYCAGLPLVGAETLLPGAVLLSAGHLSALLAHPAVRSLVPVGSLGIAAESKILAAESGLSCVLHPDTDVDLTKSAGPATCAVFAAREPVRLEIGLPITEIGVLV
;
A
#
# COMPACT_ATOMS: atom_id res chain seq x y z
N MET A 1 -20.23 -18.75 12.29
CA MET A 1 -20.06 -17.31 12.50
C MET A 1 -20.97 -16.60 11.51
N GLY A 2 -22.18 -16.26 11.96
CA GLY A 2 -23.23 -15.64 11.18
C GLY A 2 -23.70 -14.38 11.89
N GLU A 3 -22.78 -13.46 12.16
CA GLU A 3 -23.13 -12.14 12.64
C GLU A 3 -23.21 -11.21 11.43
N THR A 4 -24.42 -10.71 11.14
CA THR A 4 -24.60 -9.57 10.24
C THR A 4 -23.84 -8.39 10.84
N LEU A 5 -22.68 -8.07 10.27
CA LEU A 5 -21.94 -6.86 10.62
C LEU A 5 -22.89 -5.65 10.47
N PRO A 6 -23.01 -4.77 11.48
CA PRO A 6 -23.86 -3.60 11.39
C PRO A 6 -23.37 -2.69 10.25
N LEU A 7 -24.25 -2.44 9.28
CA LEU A 7 -23.98 -1.55 8.15
C LEU A 7 -24.75 -0.24 8.35
N VAL A 8 -24.03 0.87 8.38
CA VAL A 8 -24.62 2.21 8.44
C VAL A 8 -24.37 2.93 7.13
N ILE A 9 -25.43 3.47 6.53
CA ILE A 9 -25.37 4.27 5.29
C ILE A 9 -26.00 5.63 5.58
N SER A 10 -25.29 6.70 5.24
CA SER A 10 -25.77 8.08 5.35
C SER A 10 -25.50 8.83 4.05
N THR A 11 -26.37 9.77 3.70
CA THR A 11 -26.23 10.61 2.50
C THR A 11 -26.58 12.05 2.85
N GLU A 12 -25.79 13.01 2.40
CA GLU A 12 -26.16 14.42 2.45
C GLU A 12 -26.81 14.83 1.11
N LYS A 13 -28.00 15.44 1.19
CA LYS A 13 -28.83 15.81 0.01
C LYS A 13 -29.41 17.21 0.11
N ASN A 14 -29.13 17.93 1.20
CA ASN A 14 -29.71 19.25 1.47
C ASN A 14 -28.99 20.40 0.74
N MET A 15 -28.01 20.12 -0.12
CA MET A 15 -27.27 21.12 -0.89
C MET A 15 -26.87 20.62 -2.29
N PRO A 16 -26.76 21.51 -3.29
CA PRO A 16 -26.15 21.17 -4.56
C PRO A 16 -24.68 20.76 -4.38
N ALA A 17 -24.26 19.67 -5.03
CA ALA A 17 -22.87 19.21 -5.06
C ALA A 17 -22.36 19.15 -6.51
N PRO A 18 -21.20 19.74 -6.84
CA PRO A 18 -20.64 19.70 -8.19
C PRO A 18 -20.06 18.32 -8.56
N MET A 19 -19.89 17.43 -7.57
CA MET A 19 -19.39 16.06 -7.74
C MET A 19 -19.90 15.16 -6.61
N THR A 20 -19.88 13.85 -6.83
CA THR A 20 -20.18 12.85 -5.80
C THR A 20 -18.99 12.66 -4.87
N ALA A 21 -19.22 12.71 -3.56
CA ALA A 21 -18.26 12.31 -2.54
C ALA A 21 -18.72 11.00 -1.88
N LEU A 22 -17.80 10.08 -1.63
CA LEU A 22 -18.05 8.81 -0.95
C LEU A 22 -17.02 8.63 0.17
N GLY A 23 -17.51 8.43 1.39
CA GLY A 23 -16.70 8.00 2.53
C GLY A 23 -17.05 6.57 2.88
N VAL A 24 -16.04 5.70 3.00
CA VAL A 24 -16.21 4.31 3.42
C VAL A 24 -15.34 4.07 4.65
N THR A 25 -15.95 3.63 5.74
CA THR A 25 -15.26 3.20 6.95
C THR A 25 -15.47 1.69 7.11
N VAL A 26 -14.37 0.95 7.22
CA VAL A 26 -14.39 -0.50 7.45
C VAL A 26 -13.71 -0.78 8.78
N THR A 27 -14.33 -1.61 9.62
CA THR A 27 -13.74 -2.09 10.87
C THR A 27 -13.61 -3.60 10.81
N GLY A 28 -12.42 -4.11 11.13
CA GLY A 28 -12.12 -5.53 11.19
C GLY A 28 -11.45 -5.91 12.50
N LEU A 29 -11.48 -7.21 12.81
CA LEU A 29 -10.79 -7.79 13.95
C LEU A 29 -9.68 -8.71 13.45
N CYS A 30 -8.52 -8.66 14.10
CA CYS A 30 -7.42 -9.58 13.84
C CYS A 30 -6.70 -9.87 15.16
N GLU A 31 -6.02 -11.01 15.25
CA GLU A 31 -5.12 -11.23 16.38
C GLU A 31 -3.89 -10.32 16.21
N LYS A 32 -3.34 -9.83 17.33
CA LYS A 32 -2.12 -9.00 17.30
C LYS A 32 -0.97 -9.70 16.57
N LYS A 33 -0.92 -11.03 16.63
CA LYS A 33 0.06 -11.88 15.93
C LYS A 33 -0.12 -11.95 14.42
N ASP A 34 -1.19 -11.39 13.85
CA ASP A 34 -1.42 -11.34 12.40
C ASP A 34 -1.20 -9.93 11.81
N LEU A 35 -1.06 -8.89 12.66
CA LEU A 35 -0.75 -7.53 12.21
C LEU A 35 0.71 -7.40 11.77
N LEU A 36 0.95 -7.05 10.50
CA LEU A 36 2.31 -6.82 9.97
C LEU A 36 2.91 -5.45 10.32
N VAL A 37 2.07 -4.49 10.73
CA VAL A 37 2.52 -3.16 11.15
C VAL A 37 3.59 -3.29 12.24
N GLY A 38 4.72 -2.61 12.04
CA GLY A 38 5.83 -2.60 12.99
C GLY A 38 6.64 -3.90 13.08
N ARG A 39 6.51 -4.85 12.14
CA ARG A 39 7.28 -6.11 12.14
C ARG A 39 8.46 -6.18 11.18
N ALA A 40 8.75 -5.10 10.49
CA ALA A 40 9.92 -5.05 9.66
C ALA A 40 11.18 -5.11 10.53
N GLU A 41 12.22 -5.75 10.00
CA GLU A 41 13.48 -5.95 10.70
C GLU A 41 14.62 -5.28 9.90
N LYS A 42 15.69 -4.91 10.60
CA LYS A 42 16.89 -4.38 9.95
C LYS A 42 17.42 -5.37 8.90
N GLY A 43 17.78 -4.86 7.74
CA GLY A 43 18.24 -5.66 6.59
C GLY A 43 17.10 -6.22 5.72
N ASN A 44 15.83 -6.01 6.08
CA ASN A 44 14.74 -6.30 5.15
C ASN A 44 14.84 -5.40 3.91
N LEU A 45 14.61 -5.99 2.75
CA LEU A 45 14.57 -5.30 1.47
C LEU A 45 13.21 -4.61 1.31
N LEU A 46 13.24 -3.40 0.74
CA LEU A 46 12.06 -2.62 0.42
C LEU A 46 11.71 -2.77 -1.05
N TYR A 47 10.42 -2.94 -1.32
CA TYR A 47 9.87 -3.07 -2.65
C TYR A 47 8.68 -2.14 -2.84
N CYS A 48 8.49 -1.68 -4.07
CA CYS A 48 7.25 -1.11 -4.56
C CYS A 48 6.49 -2.15 -5.39
N ALA A 49 5.23 -2.41 -5.05
CA ALA A 49 4.31 -3.20 -5.85
C ALA A 49 3.36 -2.29 -6.63
N GLY A 50 3.44 -2.33 -7.96
CA GLY A 50 2.66 -1.46 -8.85
C GLY A 50 3.42 -0.20 -9.28
N LEU A 51 2.71 0.73 -9.91
CA LEU A 51 3.25 2.01 -10.37
C LEU A 51 2.47 3.18 -9.74
N PRO A 52 3.15 4.29 -9.39
CA PRO A 52 2.49 5.49 -8.91
C PRO A 52 1.73 6.16 -10.07
N LEU A 53 0.42 6.00 -10.05
CA LEU A 53 -0.53 6.59 -11.00
C LEU A 53 -1.51 7.51 -10.26
N VAL A 54 -1.83 8.66 -10.85
CA VAL A 54 -2.73 9.66 -10.26
C VAL A 54 -3.70 10.23 -11.29
N GLY A 55 -4.91 10.57 -10.84
CA GLY A 55 -5.91 11.24 -11.67
C GLY A 55 -6.20 10.48 -12.97
N ALA A 56 -6.09 11.17 -14.11
CA ALA A 56 -6.39 10.60 -15.42
C ALA A 56 -5.50 9.40 -15.82
N GLU A 57 -4.30 9.27 -15.24
CA GLU A 57 -3.41 8.13 -15.48
C GLU A 57 -4.05 6.80 -15.06
N THR A 58 -4.91 6.84 -14.04
CA THR A 58 -5.64 5.66 -13.54
C THR A 58 -6.72 5.17 -14.49
N LEU A 59 -7.10 5.99 -15.47
CA LEU A 59 -8.15 5.72 -16.45
C LEU A 59 -7.60 5.33 -17.83
N LEU A 60 -6.27 5.31 -17.99
CA LEU A 60 -5.64 4.95 -19.24
C LEU A 60 -5.93 3.47 -19.57
N PRO A 61 -6.20 3.13 -20.84
CA PRO A 61 -6.32 1.74 -21.26
C PRO A 61 -5.08 0.92 -20.85
N GLY A 62 -5.29 -0.18 -20.15
CA GLY A 62 -4.21 -1.05 -19.66
C GLY A 62 -3.55 -0.59 -18.36
N ALA A 63 -4.03 0.49 -17.72
CA ALA A 63 -3.58 0.84 -16.36
C ALA A 63 -3.88 -0.30 -15.39
N VAL A 64 -2.84 -0.83 -14.74
CA VAL A 64 -2.98 -1.87 -13.70
C VAL A 64 -2.81 -1.22 -12.34
N LEU A 65 -3.88 -1.20 -11.57
CA LEU A 65 -3.90 -0.59 -10.24
C LEU A 65 -3.73 -1.65 -9.15
N LEU A 66 -3.10 -1.26 -8.04
CA LEU A 66 -3.14 -2.04 -6.82
C LEU A 66 -4.61 -2.32 -6.42
N SER A 67 -4.89 -3.55 -6.01
CA SER A 67 -6.24 -4.01 -5.63
C SER A 67 -6.18 -4.71 -4.28
N ALA A 68 -7.34 -4.91 -3.65
CA ALA A 68 -7.44 -5.70 -2.43
C ALA A 68 -6.94 -7.15 -2.62
N GLY A 69 -7.10 -7.73 -3.83
CA GLY A 69 -6.55 -9.05 -4.16
C GLY A 69 -5.02 -9.05 -4.17
N HIS A 70 -4.40 -8.03 -4.75
CA HIS A 70 -2.94 -7.86 -4.74
C HIS A 70 -2.41 -7.69 -3.31
N LEU A 71 -3.09 -6.87 -2.49
CA LEU A 71 -2.77 -6.70 -1.08
C LEU A 71 -2.88 -8.02 -0.31
N SER A 72 -3.95 -8.79 -0.53
CA SER A 72 -4.12 -10.09 0.12
C SER A 72 -3.01 -11.07 -0.27
N ALA A 73 -2.57 -11.08 -1.52
CA ALA A 73 -1.48 -11.92 -1.98
C ALA A 73 -0.13 -11.53 -1.34
N LEU A 74 0.13 -10.22 -1.21
CA LEU A 74 1.33 -9.70 -0.52
C LEU A 74 1.32 -10.07 0.96
N LEU A 75 0.20 -9.85 1.65
CA LEU A 75 0.04 -10.17 3.08
C LEU A 75 0.18 -11.67 3.36
N ALA A 76 -0.22 -12.53 2.41
CA ALA A 76 -0.09 -13.97 2.54
C ALA A 76 1.34 -14.49 2.28
N HIS A 77 2.23 -13.68 1.70
CA HIS A 77 3.56 -14.12 1.34
C HIS A 77 4.49 -14.19 2.58
N PRO A 78 5.08 -15.36 2.91
CA PRO A 78 5.83 -15.54 4.17
C PRO A 78 7.04 -14.62 4.36
N ALA A 79 7.62 -14.13 3.26
CA ALA A 79 8.74 -13.21 3.32
C ALA A 79 8.33 -11.76 3.65
N VAL A 80 7.07 -11.38 3.41
CA VAL A 80 6.59 -10.01 3.64
C VAL A 80 6.42 -9.77 5.13
N ARG A 81 7.03 -8.69 5.62
CA ARG A 81 7.12 -8.35 7.04
C ARG A 81 6.31 -7.12 7.40
N SER A 82 6.23 -6.14 6.51
CA SER A 82 5.37 -4.97 6.65
C SER A 82 4.92 -4.50 5.28
N LEU A 83 3.79 -3.79 5.23
CA LEU A 83 3.20 -3.27 4.00
C LEU A 83 2.40 -2.00 4.29
N VAL A 84 2.53 -0.99 3.43
CA VAL A 84 1.76 0.25 3.47
C VAL A 84 1.35 0.68 2.05
N PRO A 85 0.07 1.02 1.79
CA PRO A 85 -0.35 1.61 0.53
C PRO A 85 0.27 3.00 0.33
N VAL A 86 0.53 3.40 -0.92
CA VAL A 86 1.21 4.68 -1.18
C VAL A 86 0.21 5.82 -1.34
N GLY A 87 0.35 6.85 -0.50
CA GLY A 87 -0.49 8.05 -0.52
C GLY A 87 -0.01 9.17 -1.46
N SER A 88 -0.50 10.37 -1.18
CA SER A 88 -0.19 11.58 -1.95
C SER A 88 1.25 12.07 -1.79
N LEU A 89 1.94 11.64 -0.73
CA LEU A 89 3.34 11.99 -0.44
C LEU A 89 4.35 11.07 -1.16
N GLY A 90 3.88 10.03 -1.84
CA GLY A 90 4.70 9.16 -2.67
C GLY A 90 5.47 8.08 -1.91
N ILE A 91 6.11 7.20 -2.69
CA ILE A 91 6.75 5.96 -2.24
C ILE A 91 7.82 6.23 -1.17
N ALA A 92 8.65 7.27 -1.35
CA ALA A 92 9.73 7.59 -0.43
C ALA A 92 9.22 8.03 0.94
N ALA A 93 8.11 8.76 1.01
CA ALA A 93 7.51 9.17 2.28
C ALA A 93 6.94 7.96 3.02
N GLU A 94 6.23 7.10 2.31
CA GLU A 94 5.58 5.91 2.88
C GLU A 94 6.60 4.84 3.28
N SER A 95 7.73 4.74 2.56
CA SER A 95 8.87 3.90 2.95
C SER A 95 9.47 4.32 4.30
N LYS A 96 9.54 5.63 4.56
CA LYS A 96 10.01 6.17 5.84
C LYS A 96 9.01 5.90 6.96
N ILE A 97 7.71 6.02 6.67
CA ILE A 97 6.64 5.67 7.63
C ILE A 97 6.73 4.19 8.00
N LEU A 98 6.79 3.30 7.01
CA LEU A 98 6.94 1.86 7.22
C LEU A 98 8.17 1.51 8.05
N ALA A 99 9.32 2.17 7.80
CA ALA A 99 10.52 1.99 8.60
C ALA A 99 10.31 2.44 10.05
N ALA A 100 9.71 3.62 10.24
CA ALA A 100 9.48 4.22 11.55
C ALA A 100 8.50 3.42 12.42
N GLU A 101 7.53 2.73 11.83
CA GLU A 101 6.62 1.81 12.56
C GLU A 101 7.38 0.70 13.31
N SER A 102 8.56 0.31 12.81
CA SER A 102 9.47 -0.66 13.43
C SER A 102 10.64 0.00 14.17
N GLY A 103 10.67 1.33 14.30
CA GLY A 103 11.79 2.06 14.90
C GLY A 103 13.07 2.04 14.06
N LEU A 104 12.96 1.83 12.75
CA LEU A 104 14.07 1.73 11.81
C LEU A 104 14.16 2.97 10.91
N SER A 105 15.24 3.05 10.13
CA SER A 105 15.36 3.96 8.99
C SER A 105 15.41 3.17 7.68
N CYS A 106 15.35 3.86 6.54
CA CYS A 106 15.50 3.23 5.23
C CYS A 106 16.57 3.95 4.40
N VAL A 107 17.32 3.17 3.62
CA VAL A 107 18.19 3.66 2.56
C VAL A 107 17.53 3.30 1.24
N LEU A 108 17.08 4.31 0.49
CA LEU A 108 16.46 4.12 -0.81
C LEU A 108 17.52 4.13 -1.91
N HIS A 109 17.31 3.32 -2.95
CA HIS A 109 18.16 3.32 -4.12
C HIS A 109 18.03 4.65 -4.88
N PRO A 110 19.14 5.25 -5.33
CA PRO A 110 19.11 6.52 -6.03
C PRO A 110 18.49 6.39 -7.44
N ASP A 111 18.70 5.23 -8.08
CA ASP A 111 18.23 4.93 -9.42
C ASP A 111 17.28 3.73 -9.36
N THR A 112 15.98 4.01 -9.46
CA THR A 112 14.92 3.00 -9.52
C THR A 112 14.04 3.22 -10.74
N ASP A 113 13.50 2.14 -11.31
CA ASP A 113 12.58 2.21 -12.45
C ASP A 113 11.20 2.82 -12.12
N VAL A 114 11.03 3.29 -10.88
CA VAL A 114 9.81 3.91 -10.37
C VAL A 114 10.13 5.28 -9.76
N ASP A 115 9.30 6.28 -10.02
CA ASP A 115 9.44 7.60 -9.40
C ASP A 115 9.03 7.53 -7.92
N LEU A 116 10.02 7.65 -7.03
CA LEU A 116 9.82 7.53 -5.59
C LEU A 116 9.08 8.72 -4.97
N THR A 117 9.03 9.86 -5.66
CA THR A 117 8.47 11.12 -5.14
C THR A 117 7.09 11.43 -5.70
N LYS A 118 6.70 10.73 -6.77
CA LYS A 118 5.38 10.88 -7.38
C LYS A 118 4.28 10.44 -6.41
N SER A 119 3.23 11.25 -6.34
CA SER A 119 1.99 10.87 -5.67
C SER A 119 1.43 9.57 -6.27
N ALA A 120 0.79 8.75 -5.44
CA ALA A 120 0.09 7.55 -5.90
C ALA A 120 -1.38 7.52 -5.43
N GLY A 121 -1.94 8.66 -4.99
CA GLY A 121 -3.38 8.74 -4.68
C GLY A 121 -4.21 8.45 -5.92
N PRO A 122 -5.05 7.39 -5.97
CA PRO A 122 -5.77 6.72 -4.87
C PRO A 122 -5.20 5.37 -4.36
N ALA A 123 -3.94 5.33 -3.91
CA ALA A 123 -3.22 4.11 -3.52
C ALA A 123 -3.02 3.09 -4.66
N THR A 124 -2.46 3.57 -5.77
CA THR A 124 -2.24 2.78 -7.00
C THR A 124 -1.03 1.84 -6.93
N CYS A 125 -0.16 2.01 -5.93
CA CYS A 125 0.92 1.12 -5.57
C CYS A 125 1.06 0.99 -4.04
N ALA A 126 1.86 0.02 -3.58
CA ALA A 126 2.17 -0.21 -2.18
C ALA A 126 3.67 -0.40 -1.96
N VAL A 127 4.16 0.04 -0.80
CA VAL A 127 5.50 -0.31 -0.31
C VAL A 127 5.38 -1.51 0.61
N PHE A 128 6.30 -2.46 0.49
CA PHE A 128 6.41 -3.55 1.45
C PHE A 128 7.87 -3.90 1.77
N ALA A 129 8.10 -4.37 2.98
CA ALA A 129 9.39 -4.89 3.42
C ALA A 129 9.37 -6.43 3.38
N ALA A 130 10.44 -7.04 2.89
CA ALA A 130 10.61 -8.48 2.87
C ALA A 130 11.95 -8.93 3.46
N ARG A 131 11.94 -10.06 4.19
CA ARG A 131 13.12 -10.60 4.86
C ARG A 131 14.19 -11.16 3.91
N GLU A 132 13.77 -11.55 2.72
CA GLU A 132 14.58 -12.21 1.70
C GLU A 132 14.10 -11.71 0.32
N PRO A 133 14.94 -11.78 -0.73
CA PRO A 133 14.54 -11.38 -2.06
C PRO A 133 13.28 -12.11 -2.52
N VAL A 134 12.28 -11.36 -2.99
CA VAL A 134 11.01 -11.92 -3.44
C VAL A 134 10.86 -11.83 -4.96
N ARG A 135 10.26 -12.86 -5.55
CA ARG A 135 9.69 -12.82 -6.90
C ARG A 135 8.23 -13.20 -6.78
N LEU A 136 7.36 -12.23 -7.03
CA LEU A 136 5.92 -12.35 -6.87
C LEU A 136 5.25 -12.16 -8.23
N GLU A 137 4.49 -13.17 -8.67
CA GLU A 137 3.67 -13.08 -9.87
C GLU A 137 2.23 -12.72 -9.48
N ILE A 138 2.03 -11.47 -9.07
CA ILE A 138 0.72 -10.96 -8.63
C ILE A 138 0.06 -10.03 -9.65
N GLY A 139 0.54 -10.03 -10.91
CA GLY A 139 0.02 -9.16 -11.96
C GLY A 139 0.41 -7.69 -11.83
N LEU A 140 1.31 -7.35 -10.91
CA LEU A 140 1.91 -6.03 -10.75
C LEU A 140 3.42 -6.09 -10.95
N PRO A 141 4.04 -5.02 -11.49
CA PRO A 141 5.49 -4.88 -11.42
C PRO A 141 5.94 -4.79 -9.96
N ILE A 142 7.04 -5.46 -9.63
CA ILE A 142 7.67 -5.42 -8.31
C ILE A 142 9.08 -4.85 -8.49
N THR A 143 9.32 -3.68 -7.92
CA THR A 143 10.60 -2.97 -8.04
C THR A 143 11.26 -2.90 -6.68
N GLU A 144 12.52 -3.34 -6.57
CA GLU A 144 13.30 -3.14 -5.36
C GLU A 144 13.72 -1.67 -5.24
N ILE A 145 13.38 -1.04 -4.12
CA ILE A 145 13.55 0.41 -3.92
C ILE A 145 14.53 0.75 -2.80
N GLY A 146 15.00 -0.22 -2.03
CA GLY A 146 15.96 0.04 -0.96
C GLY A 146 16.03 -1.05 0.11
N VAL A 147 16.53 -0.68 1.28
CA VAL A 147 16.73 -1.57 2.42
C VAL A 147 16.49 -0.83 3.75
N LEU A 148 16.00 -1.56 4.75
CA LEU A 148 15.85 -1.06 6.12
C LEU A 148 17.16 -1.15 6.91
N VAL A 149 17.50 -0.10 7.67
CA VAL A 149 18.76 0.06 8.41
C VAL A 149 18.58 0.44 9.87
#